data_AF-A0A351M091-F1
#
_entry.id   AF-A0A351M091-F1
#
_cell.length_a   1.000
_cell.length_b   1.000
_cell.length_c   1.000
_cell.angle_alpha   90.00
_cell.angle_beta   90.00
_cell.angle_gamma   90.00
#
_symmetry.space_group_name_H-M   'P 1'
#
loop_
_entity.id
_entity.type
_entity.pdbx_description
1 polymer ?
#
loop_
_entity_poly.entity_id
_entity_poly.type
_entity_poly.pdbx_seq_one_letter_code
_entity_poly.pdbx_strand_id
1 'polypeptide(L)'
;EMVASGGGSFVGMSSIAGHQNHPHFGAYTVAKAGIEAMMRNAADEFGRSNVRFNAIRPGFIATEMMDFVPRDGEVFASYLRNTPLAPASDTGVGEPSDVGALARFLIGPESRWITGTAINVDGGQALRAGPDFSSFIAPGLGDDVMAGNRPADD
;
A
#
# COMPACT_ATOMS: atom_id res chain seq x y z
N GLU A 1 -19.04 0.46 20.43
CA GLU A 1 -19.68 1.47 19.56
C GLU A 1 -20.38 0.89 18.31
N MET A 2 -19.72 0.57 17.19
CA MET A 2 -20.42 0.24 15.91
C MET A 2 -21.51 -0.85 15.99
N VAL A 3 -21.23 -1.96 16.70
CA VAL A 3 -22.23 -3.03 16.90
C VAL A 3 -23.42 -2.53 17.72
N ALA A 4 -23.15 -1.76 18.78
CA ALA A 4 -24.18 -1.19 19.63
C ALA A 4 -25.03 -0.14 18.90
N SER A 5 -24.48 0.53 17.88
CA SER A 5 -25.21 1.46 17.01
C SER A 5 -25.95 0.79 15.84
N GLY A 6 -26.01 -0.56 15.78
CA GLY A 6 -26.76 -1.30 14.76
C GLY A 6 -26.02 -1.58 13.44
N GLY A 7 -24.71 -1.34 13.41
CA GLY A 7 -23.87 -1.60 12.24
C GLY A 7 -22.88 -0.46 11.97
N GLY A 8 -22.06 -0.65 10.94
CA GLY A 8 -21.07 0.35 10.55
C GLY A 8 -20.15 -0.10 9.42
N SER A 9 -19.16 0.73 9.12
CA SER A 9 -18.10 0.42 8.18
C SER A 9 -16.77 0.86 8.75
N PHE A 10 -15.77 0.00 8.66
CA PHE A 10 -14.41 0.24 9.06
C PHE A 10 -13.48 0.09 7.85
N VAL A 11 -12.58 1.06 7.68
CA VAL A 11 -11.59 1.06 6.61
C VAL A 11 -10.19 1.09 7.23
N GLY A 12 -9.45 0.01 7.06
CA GLY A 12 -8.04 -0.09 7.42
C GLY A 12 -7.13 0.50 6.34
N MET A 13 -6.07 1.19 6.75
CA MET A 13 -5.09 1.75 5.81
C MET A 13 -3.87 0.82 5.67
N SER A 14 -3.90 -0.04 4.65
CA SER A 14 -2.79 -0.92 4.27
C SER A 14 -1.76 -0.14 3.42
N SER A 15 -1.13 -0.81 2.45
CA SER A 15 -0.20 -0.32 1.44
C SER A 15 -0.10 -1.38 0.34
N ILE A 16 0.29 -0.99 -0.88
CA ILE A 16 0.74 -1.97 -1.88
C ILE A 16 1.86 -2.88 -1.33
N ALA A 17 2.68 -2.40 -0.39
CA ALA A 17 3.77 -3.15 0.22
C ALA A 17 3.30 -4.30 1.13
N GLY A 18 2.02 -4.31 1.54
CA GLY A 18 1.40 -5.44 2.24
C GLY A 18 1.04 -6.61 1.33
N HIS A 19 1.03 -6.40 0.00
CA HIS A 19 0.60 -7.37 -1.00
C HIS A 19 1.67 -7.68 -2.06
N GLN A 20 2.51 -6.71 -2.39
CA GLN A 20 3.59 -6.79 -3.35
C GLN A 20 4.93 -6.63 -2.65
N ASN A 21 5.91 -7.45 -3.03
CA ASN A 21 7.23 -7.43 -2.39
C ASN A 21 7.91 -6.06 -2.59
N HIS A 22 8.36 -5.48 -1.48
CA HIS A 22 9.18 -4.27 -1.44
C HIS A 22 10.49 -4.62 -0.71
N PRO A 23 11.56 -4.98 -1.43
CA PRO A 23 12.86 -5.22 -0.81
C PRO A 23 13.27 -4.06 0.10
N HIS A 24 13.93 -4.37 1.21
CA HIS A 24 14.41 -3.42 2.22
C HIS A 24 13.33 -2.70 3.07
N PHE A 25 12.03 -3.01 2.88
CA PHE A 25 10.96 -2.38 3.67
C PHE A 25 10.61 -3.12 4.98
N GLY A 26 11.14 -4.34 5.18
CA GLY A 26 11.15 -5.06 6.46
C GLY A 26 9.81 -5.05 7.19
N ALA A 27 9.79 -4.50 8.41
CA ALA A 27 8.60 -4.49 9.27
C ALA A 27 7.39 -3.78 8.66
N TYR A 28 7.59 -2.85 7.70
CA TYR A 28 6.48 -2.15 7.06
C TYR A 28 5.60 -3.11 6.25
N THR A 29 6.20 -4.01 5.46
CA THR A 29 5.44 -4.98 4.64
C THR A 29 4.63 -5.92 5.53
N VAL A 30 5.24 -6.41 6.62
CA VAL A 30 4.61 -7.26 7.63
C VAL A 30 3.43 -6.54 8.29
N ALA A 31 3.65 -5.31 8.77
CA ALA A 31 2.62 -4.54 9.46
C ALA A 31 1.41 -4.26 8.55
N LYS A 32 1.65 -3.89 7.28
CA LYS A 32 0.58 -3.61 6.32
C LYS A 32 -0.17 -4.87 5.89
N ALA A 33 0.52 -5.99 5.69
CA ALA A 33 -0.13 -7.29 5.48
C ALA A 33 -0.99 -7.72 6.69
N GLY A 34 -0.53 -7.44 7.91
CA GLY A 34 -1.25 -7.71 9.15
C GLY A 34 -2.58 -6.97 9.25
N ILE A 35 -2.63 -5.71 8.79
CA ILE A 35 -3.89 -4.93 8.73
C ILE A 35 -4.93 -5.66 7.87
N GLU A 36 -4.52 -6.21 6.73
CA GLU A 36 -5.44 -6.90 5.81
C GLU A 36 -5.94 -8.23 6.38
N ALA A 37 -5.08 -8.96 7.09
CA ALA A 37 -5.48 -10.16 7.80
C ALA A 37 -6.52 -9.83 8.89
N MET A 38 -6.28 -8.75 9.64
CA MET A 38 -7.22 -8.25 10.64
C MET A 38 -8.56 -7.85 10.00
N MET A 39 -8.57 -7.17 8.86
CA MET A 39 -9.80 -6.79 8.17
C MET A 39 -10.62 -8.02 7.74
N ARG A 40 -9.97 -9.06 7.21
CA ARG A 40 -10.66 -10.30 6.83
C ARG A 40 -11.26 -11.01 8.03
N ASN A 41 -10.49 -11.15 9.11
CA ASN A 41 -10.95 -11.81 10.33
C ASN A 41 -12.14 -11.05 10.97
N ALA A 42 -12.02 -9.74 11.10
CA ALA A 42 -13.08 -8.90 11.65
C ALA A 42 -14.34 -8.87 10.75
N ALA A 43 -14.18 -8.89 9.42
CA ALA A 43 -15.31 -8.98 8.50
C ALA A 43 -16.14 -10.25 8.73
N ASP A 44 -15.48 -11.38 9.00
CA ASP A 44 -16.16 -12.66 9.30
C ASP A 44 -16.84 -12.62 10.67
N GLU A 45 -16.12 -12.17 11.70
CA GLU A 45 -16.63 -12.10 13.09
C GLU A 45 -17.84 -11.17 13.24
N PHE A 46 -17.81 -10.00 12.57
CA PHE A 46 -18.77 -8.93 12.81
C PHE A 46 -19.79 -8.73 11.67
N GLY A 47 -19.71 -9.50 10.59
CA GLY A 47 -20.63 -9.39 9.45
C GLY A 47 -22.10 -9.60 9.84
N ARG A 48 -22.37 -10.54 10.77
CA ARG A 48 -23.73 -10.78 11.32
C ARG A 48 -24.28 -9.60 12.12
N SER A 49 -23.40 -8.72 12.60
CA SER A 49 -23.72 -7.49 13.32
C SER A 49 -23.82 -6.27 12.38
N ASN A 50 -23.90 -6.50 11.06
CA ASN A 50 -23.98 -5.45 10.05
C ASN A 50 -22.81 -4.46 10.09
N VAL A 51 -21.61 -4.94 10.47
CA VAL A 51 -20.37 -4.17 10.43
C VAL A 51 -19.49 -4.69 9.29
N ARG A 52 -19.06 -3.79 8.41
CA ARG A 52 -18.19 -4.10 7.29
C ARG A 52 -16.75 -3.70 7.61
N PHE A 53 -15.80 -4.52 7.20
CA PHE A 53 -14.36 -4.25 7.37
C PHE A 53 -13.68 -4.39 6.02
N ASN A 54 -13.02 -3.35 5.55
CA ASN A 54 -12.26 -3.36 4.30
C ASN A 54 -10.91 -2.66 4.48
N ALA A 55 -9.97 -2.90 3.58
CA ALA A 55 -8.70 -2.18 3.54
C ALA A 55 -8.52 -1.42 2.22
N ILE A 56 -7.77 -0.32 2.29
CA ILE A 56 -7.24 0.37 1.11
C ILE A 56 -5.74 0.13 1.06
N ARG A 57 -5.21 -0.16 -0.14
CA ARG A 57 -3.78 -0.29 -0.42
C ARG A 57 -3.33 0.86 -1.34
N PRO A 58 -2.91 1.99 -0.77
CA PRO A 58 -2.34 3.07 -1.56
C PRO A 58 -1.02 2.66 -2.20
N GLY A 59 -0.79 3.10 -3.45
CA GLY A 59 0.51 3.10 -4.12
C GLY A 59 1.38 4.29 -3.69
N PHE A 60 2.17 4.85 -4.61
CA PHE A 60 2.82 6.13 -4.37
C PHE A 60 1.78 7.27 -4.39
N ILE A 61 1.59 7.94 -3.26
CA ILE A 61 0.68 9.08 -3.12
C ILE A 61 1.49 10.32 -2.77
N ALA A 62 1.29 11.41 -3.52
CA ALA A 62 1.96 12.69 -3.32
C ALA A 62 1.55 13.32 -1.97
N THR A 63 2.37 13.09 -0.95
CA THR A 63 2.20 13.63 0.41
C THR A 63 3.56 14.13 0.90
N GLU A 64 3.57 15.01 1.90
CA GLU A 64 4.82 15.51 2.53
C GLU A 64 5.73 14.36 3.01
N MET A 65 5.13 13.25 3.43
CA MET A 65 5.87 12.04 3.85
C MET A 65 6.70 11.44 2.73
N MET A 66 6.36 11.67 1.45
CA MET A 66 7.07 11.12 0.30
C MET A 66 8.13 12.07 -0.27
N ASP A 67 8.29 13.27 0.30
CA ASP A 67 9.26 14.28 -0.20
C ASP A 67 10.72 13.84 -0.05
N PHE A 68 11.00 12.81 0.77
CA PHE A 68 12.33 12.21 0.83
C PHE A 68 12.72 11.44 -0.44
N VAL A 69 11.76 11.15 -1.34
CA VAL A 69 12.01 10.53 -2.65
C VAL A 69 12.15 11.65 -3.70
N PRO A 70 13.37 11.96 -4.19
CA PRO A 70 13.56 12.99 -5.20
C PRO A 70 12.82 12.65 -6.50
N ARG A 71 12.14 13.63 -7.08
CA ARG A 71 11.33 13.46 -8.31
C ARG A 71 12.15 13.21 -9.57
N ASP A 72 13.44 13.52 -9.54
CA ASP A 72 14.43 13.25 -10.58
C ASP A 72 15.29 12.01 -10.28
N GLY A 73 15.04 11.32 -9.16
CA GLY A 73 15.81 10.16 -8.72
C GLY A 73 15.33 8.82 -9.29
N GLU A 74 16.23 7.83 -9.28
CA GLU A 74 15.94 6.47 -9.78
C GLU A 74 14.81 5.76 -9.02
N VAL A 75 14.65 6.02 -7.72
CA VAL A 75 13.55 5.47 -6.94
C VAL A 75 12.21 5.95 -7.51
N PHE A 76 12.06 7.26 -7.77
CA PHE A 76 10.84 7.81 -8.36
C PHE A 76 10.63 7.31 -9.79
N ALA A 77 11.69 7.26 -10.60
CA ALA A 77 11.62 6.69 -11.94
C ALA A 77 11.13 5.22 -11.92
N SER A 78 11.51 4.43 -10.91
CA SER A 78 11.03 3.05 -10.74
C SER A 78 9.52 2.99 -10.47
N TYR A 79 8.97 3.90 -9.66
CA TYR A 79 7.53 4.01 -9.44
C TYR A 79 6.79 4.33 -10.74
N LEU A 80 7.27 5.30 -11.52
CA LEU A 80 6.66 5.65 -12.80
C LEU A 80 6.69 4.47 -13.78
N ARG A 81 7.84 3.80 -13.92
CA ARG A 81 7.97 2.60 -14.77
C ARG A 81 7.03 1.49 -14.33
N ASN A 82 6.77 1.36 -13.03
CA ASN A 82 5.92 0.31 -12.48
C ASN A 82 4.43 0.70 -12.42
N THR A 83 4.04 1.92 -12.80
CA THR A 83 2.64 2.39 -12.65
C THR A 83 1.99 2.61 -14.02
N PRO A 84 1.04 1.75 -14.45
CA PRO A 84 0.35 1.88 -15.74
C PRO A 84 -0.32 3.24 -15.98
N LEU A 85 -0.94 3.83 -14.97
CA LEU A 85 -1.63 5.12 -15.10
C LEU A 85 -0.71 6.34 -14.89
N ALA A 86 0.60 6.16 -14.67
CA ALA A 86 1.52 7.28 -14.52
C ALA A 86 1.42 8.32 -15.65
N PRO A 87 1.31 7.94 -16.95
CA PRO A 87 1.18 8.92 -18.03
C PRO A 87 -0.12 9.74 -18.03
N ALA A 88 -1.13 9.32 -17.25
CA ALA A 88 -2.42 9.99 -17.16
C ALA A 88 -2.54 10.94 -15.95
N SER A 89 -1.50 11.02 -15.10
CA SER A 89 -1.42 11.92 -13.95
C SER A 89 -0.40 13.02 -14.24
N ASP A 90 -0.74 14.28 -13.93
CA ASP A 90 0.18 15.42 -14.07
C ASP A 90 1.45 15.25 -13.23
N THR A 91 1.35 14.53 -12.11
CA THR A 91 2.48 14.26 -11.20
C THR A 91 3.09 12.86 -11.40
N GLY A 92 2.52 12.05 -12.30
CA GLY A 92 2.92 10.66 -12.54
C GLY A 92 2.49 9.67 -11.45
N VAL A 93 1.85 10.14 -10.38
CA VAL A 93 1.49 9.36 -9.19
C VAL A 93 0.07 9.72 -8.70
N GLY A 94 -0.42 9.02 -7.68
CA GLY A 94 -1.74 9.31 -7.09
C GLY A 94 -1.71 10.48 -6.12
N GLU A 95 -2.89 11.03 -5.85
CA GLU A 95 -3.12 12.14 -4.92
C GLU A 95 -3.93 11.68 -3.69
N PRO A 96 -3.86 12.39 -2.55
CA PRO A 96 -4.65 12.02 -1.36
C PRO A 96 -6.16 11.91 -1.63
N SER A 97 -6.68 12.70 -2.57
CA SER A 97 -8.08 12.64 -3.00
C SER A 97 -8.46 11.30 -3.64
N ASP A 98 -7.54 10.60 -4.30
CA ASP A 98 -7.83 9.29 -4.90
C ASP A 98 -8.10 8.25 -3.82
N VAL A 99 -7.29 8.25 -2.75
CA VAL A 99 -7.48 7.39 -1.57
C VAL A 99 -8.75 7.81 -0.82
N GLY A 100 -8.96 9.12 -0.67
CA GLY A 100 -10.14 9.68 0.01
C GLY A 100 -11.46 9.32 -0.69
N ALA A 101 -11.48 9.29 -2.02
CA ALA A 101 -12.66 8.91 -2.79
C ALA A 101 -13.06 7.46 -2.53
N LEU A 102 -12.09 6.52 -2.51
CA LEU A 102 -12.37 5.13 -2.17
C LEU A 102 -12.77 4.95 -0.70
N ALA A 103 -12.11 5.66 0.22
CA ALA A 103 -12.49 5.63 1.64
C ALA A 103 -13.94 6.07 1.83
N ARG A 104 -14.34 7.19 1.20
CA ARG A 104 -15.73 7.66 1.20
C ARG A 104 -16.69 6.59 0.67
N PHE A 105 -16.38 5.96 -0.46
CA PHE A 105 -17.20 4.88 -1.04
C PHE A 105 -17.34 3.68 -0.10
N LEU A 106 -16.24 3.23 0.52
CA LEU A 106 -16.25 2.08 1.43
C LEU A 106 -16.95 2.37 2.75
N ILE A 107 -16.95 3.62 3.22
CA ILE A 107 -17.75 4.05 4.37
C ILE A 107 -19.23 4.20 3.99
N GLY A 108 -19.52 4.66 2.77
CA GLY A 108 -20.86 4.95 2.28
C GLY A 108 -21.76 3.73 2.04
N PRO A 109 -23.08 3.95 1.86
CA PRO A 109 -24.05 2.89 1.60
C PRO A 109 -23.86 2.18 0.25
N GLU A 110 -23.14 2.78 -0.69
CA GLU A 110 -22.85 2.21 -2.01
C GLU A 110 -22.06 0.91 -1.92
N SER A 111 -21.32 0.71 -0.83
CA SER A 111 -20.52 -0.49 -0.55
C SER A 111 -21.21 -1.48 0.40
N ARG A 112 -22.54 -1.42 0.57
CA ARG A 112 -23.29 -2.26 1.54
C ARG A 112 -23.04 -3.76 1.45
N TRP A 113 -22.59 -4.26 0.30
CA TRP A 113 -22.34 -5.69 0.05
C TRP A 113 -20.85 -6.01 -0.15
N ILE A 114 -19.97 -5.12 0.32
CA ILE A 114 -18.51 -5.24 0.22
C ILE A 114 -17.92 -5.26 1.63
N THR A 115 -17.34 -6.40 2.01
CA THR A 115 -16.61 -6.60 3.27
C THR A 115 -15.50 -7.63 3.06
N GLY A 116 -14.47 -7.60 3.89
CA GLY A 116 -13.32 -8.51 3.87
C GLY A 116 -12.34 -8.29 2.70
N THR A 117 -12.49 -7.21 1.92
CA THR A 117 -11.62 -6.95 0.77
C THR A 117 -10.55 -5.90 1.05
N ALA A 118 -9.43 -6.01 0.34
CA ALA A 118 -8.38 -5.01 0.29
C ALA A 118 -8.25 -4.51 -1.14
N ILE A 119 -8.50 -3.22 -1.36
CA ILE A 119 -8.60 -2.62 -2.70
C ILE A 119 -7.43 -1.68 -2.95
N ASN A 120 -6.79 -1.83 -4.11
CA ASN A 120 -5.67 -1.00 -4.52
C ASN A 120 -6.13 0.37 -5.03
N VAL A 121 -5.41 1.42 -4.61
CA VAL A 121 -5.47 2.78 -5.18
C VAL A 121 -4.04 3.16 -5.53
N ASP A 122 -3.56 2.63 -6.65
CA ASP A 122 -2.13 2.58 -6.96
C ASP A 122 -1.81 2.81 -8.44
N GLY A 123 -2.77 3.30 -9.24
CA GLY A 123 -2.58 3.49 -10.68
C GLY A 123 -2.26 2.20 -11.45
N GLY A 124 -2.51 1.03 -10.86
CA GLY A 124 -2.17 -0.28 -11.40
C GLY A 124 -0.76 -0.77 -11.03
N GLN A 125 -0.07 -0.12 -10.10
CA GLN A 125 1.31 -0.48 -9.75
C GLN A 125 1.45 -1.95 -9.32
N ALA A 126 0.48 -2.48 -8.57
CA ALA A 126 0.53 -3.87 -8.12
C ALA A 126 0.44 -4.92 -9.24
N LEU A 127 0.18 -4.52 -10.49
CA LEU A 127 0.26 -5.40 -11.66
C LEU A 127 1.71 -5.61 -12.15
N ARG A 128 2.65 -4.77 -11.70
CA ARG A 128 4.06 -4.80 -12.10
C ARG A 128 4.92 -5.22 -10.91
N ALA A 129 5.71 -4.30 -10.35
CA ALA A 129 6.65 -4.59 -9.27
C ALA A 129 6.63 -3.49 -8.20
N GLY A 130 7.13 -3.84 -7.01
CA GLY A 130 7.53 -2.85 -6.02
C GLY A 130 8.60 -1.89 -6.56
N PRO A 131 8.79 -0.73 -5.91
CA PRO A 131 9.82 0.22 -6.27
C PRO A 131 11.21 -0.35 -6.02
N ASP A 132 12.19 0.15 -6.77
CA ASP A 132 13.59 -0.16 -6.57
C ASP A 132 14.23 0.89 -5.66
N PHE A 133 14.58 0.49 -4.43
CA PHE A 133 15.22 1.35 -3.44
C PHE A 133 16.75 1.15 -3.37
N SER A 134 17.33 0.41 -4.32
CA SER A 134 18.76 0.06 -4.29
C SER A 134 19.65 1.29 -4.19
N SER A 135 19.32 2.40 -4.86
CA SER A 135 20.13 3.64 -4.80
C SER A 135 20.13 4.32 -3.43
N PHE A 136 19.12 4.07 -2.57
CA PHE A 136 19.09 4.57 -1.20
C PHE A 136 19.78 3.63 -0.21
N ILE A 137 19.76 2.33 -0.49
CA ILE A 137 20.25 1.29 0.45
C ILE A 137 21.71 0.91 0.18
N ALA A 138 22.13 0.87 -1.08
CA ALA A 138 23.47 0.44 -1.48
C ALA A 138 24.60 1.20 -0.76
N PRO A 139 24.55 2.54 -0.57
CA PRO A 139 25.59 3.25 0.17
C PRO A 139 25.78 2.80 1.62
N GLY A 140 24.75 2.22 2.24
CA GLY A 140 24.81 1.71 3.62
C GLY A 140 25.14 0.22 3.73
N LEU A 141 24.74 -0.58 2.73
CA LEU A 141 24.89 -2.05 2.76
C LEU A 141 26.17 -2.55 2.09
N GLY A 142 26.69 -1.79 1.12
CA GLY A 142 27.84 -2.16 0.29
C GLY A 142 27.48 -3.07 -0.89
N ASP A 143 28.24 -2.95 -1.98
CA ASP A 143 27.94 -3.61 -3.26
C ASP A 143 27.95 -5.14 -3.17
N ASP A 144 28.84 -5.73 -2.36
CA ASP A 144 28.91 -7.17 -2.17
C ASP A 144 27.64 -7.74 -1.54
N VAL A 145 27.09 -7.06 -0.53
CA VAL A 145 25.84 -7.49 0.10
C VAL A 145 24.67 -7.27 -0.85
N MET A 146 24.66 -6.17 -1.60
CA MET A 146 23.64 -5.91 -2.62
C MET A 146 23.67 -6.94 -3.76
N ALA A 147 24.85 -7.46 -4.11
CA ALA A 147 25.02 -8.54 -5.08
C ALA A 147 24.70 -9.94 -4.52
N GLY A 148 24.45 -10.06 -3.22
CA GLY A 148 24.25 -11.35 -2.54
C GLY A 148 25.53 -12.18 -2.42
N ASN A 149 26.70 -11.55 -2.53
CA ASN A 149 27.98 -12.21 -2.29
C ASN A 149 28.08 -12.56 -0.80
N ARG A 150 28.56 -13.77 -0.50
CA ARG A 150 28.89 -14.14 0.87
C ARG A 150 30.18 -13.41 1.27
N PRO A 151 30.33 -13.01 2.55
CA PRO A 151 31.64 -12.62 3.06
C PRO A 151 32.65 -13.72 2.69
N ALA A 152 33.86 -13.33 2.27
CA ALA A 152 34.95 -14.31 2.16
C ALA A 152 35.14 -14.97 3.53
N ASP A 153 35.24 -16.29 3.56
CA ASP A 153 35.60 -17.00 4.79
C ASP A 153 37.04 -16.60 5.17
N ASP A 154 37.21 -15.97 6.35
CA ASP A 154 38.52 -15.65 6.95
C ASP A 154 39.23 -16.92 7.48
#